data_AF-A0A9D2BUT3-F1
#
_entry.id   AF-A0A9D2BUT3-F1
#
_cell.length_a   1.000
_cell.length_b   1.000
_cell.length_c   1.000
_cell.angle_alpha   90.00
_cell.angle_beta   90.00
_cell.angle_gamma   90.00
#
_symmetry.space_group_name_H-M   'P 1'
#
loop_
_entity.id
_entity.type
_entity.pdbx_description
1 polymer ?
#
loop_
_entity_poly.entity_id
_entity_poly.type
_entity_poly.pdbx_seq_one_letter_code
_entity_poly.pdbx_strand_id
1 'polypeptide(L)'
;MIVSSQHYINWDIVEEKMEELSGRDCVTIPCWDIGEVDGIEMAIQADGHHTLAAARELGIEVKFEIIDEPEHLTGETALDAHYNDGDWYNVETSDPSIDSFDLIW
;
A
#
# COMPACT_ATOMS: atom_id res chain seq x y z
N MET A 1 -3.59 3.75 10.34
CA MET A 1 -2.90 4.36 9.19
C MET A 1 -2.34 3.24 8.33
N ILE A 2 -2.39 3.38 7.00
CA ILE A 2 -1.80 2.38 6.11
C ILE A 2 -0.50 2.94 5.57
N VAL A 3 0.57 2.17 5.68
CA VAL A 3 1.92 2.60 5.32
C VAL A 3 2.53 1.67 4.28
N SER A 4 3.43 2.21 3.47
CA SER A 4 4.27 1.40 2.60
C SER A 4 5.64 2.03 2.44
N SER A 5 6.61 1.18 2.10
CA SER A 5 7.99 1.57 1.80
C SER A 5 8.33 1.28 0.33
N GLN A 6 7.38 0.83 -0.51
CA GLN A 6 7.65 0.62 -1.93
C GLN A 6 7.39 1.91 -2.71
N HIS A 7 8.44 2.44 -3.32
CA HIS A 7 8.43 3.65 -4.14
C HIS A 7 8.38 3.28 -5.63
N TYR A 8 9.05 2.21 -6.04
CA TYR A 8 9.12 1.84 -7.45
C TYR A 8 7.77 1.35 -8.01
N ILE A 9 7.27 2.06 -9.02
CA ILE A 9 6.10 1.66 -9.81
C ILE A 9 6.52 1.39 -11.25
N ASN A 10 6.11 0.24 -11.78
CA ASN A 10 6.30 -0.13 -13.17
C ASN A 10 5.01 0.15 -13.95
N TRP A 11 5.03 1.14 -14.83
CA TRP A 11 3.86 1.54 -15.60
C TRP A 11 3.35 0.47 -16.56
N ASP A 12 4.21 -0.41 -17.08
CA ASP A 12 3.76 -1.53 -17.93
C ASP A 12 2.80 -2.44 -17.13
N ILE A 13 3.11 -2.69 -15.85
CA ILE A 13 2.26 -3.49 -14.96
C ILE A 13 0.99 -2.71 -14.58
N VAL A 14 1.09 -1.39 -14.38
CA VAL A 14 -0.09 -0.56 -14.09
C VAL A 14 -1.08 -0.61 -15.25
N GLU A 15 -0.61 -0.47 -16.50
CA GLU A 15 -1.46 -0.56 -17.69
C GLU A 15 -2.14 -1.93 -17.79
N GLU A 16 -1.40 -3.03 -17.59
CA GLU A 16 -1.97 -4.38 -17.52
C GLU A 16 -3.05 -4.50 -16.43
N LYS A 17 -2.81 -3.93 -15.24
CA LYS A 17 -3.80 -3.90 -14.15
C LYS A 17 -5.02 -3.05 -14.49
N MET A 18 -4.86 -1.93 -15.19
CA MET A 18 -6.00 -1.13 -15.63
C MET A 18 -6.91 -1.92 -16.56
N GLU A 19 -6.34 -2.72 -17.47
CA GLU A 19 -7.11 -3.63 -18.33
C GLU A 19 -7.85 -4.71 -17.51
N GLU A 20 -7.18 -5.35 -16.54
CA GLU A 20 -7.77 -6.35 -15.64
C GLU A 20 -8.92 -5.80 -14.75
N LEU A 21 -8.81 -4.52 -14.38
CA LEU A 21 -9.77 -3.82 -13.52
C LEU A 21 -10.92 -3.17 -14.31
N SER A 22 -10.86 -3.15 -15.63
CA SER A 22 -11.87 -2.52 -16.48
C SER A 22 -13.28 -3.08 -16.19
N GLY A 23 -14.21 -2.16 -15.91
CA GLY A 23 -15.60 -2.50 -15.58
C GLY A 23 -15.84 -2.99 -14.15
N ARG A 24 -14.84 -2.96 -13.27
CA ARG A 24 -15.02 -3.19 -11.84
C ARG A 24 -15.38 -1.89 -11.13
N ASP A 25 -16.28 -1.99 -10.14
CA ASP A 25 -16.65 -0.85 -9.29
C ASP A 25 -15.69 -0.67 -8.10
N CYS A 26 -15.07 -1.76 -7.64
CA CYS A 26 -14.14 -1.74 -6.52
C CYS A 26 -13.00 -2.76 -6.64
N VAL A 27 -11.89 -2.48 -5.96
CA VAL A 27 -10.76 -3.41 -5.76
C VAL A 27 -10.39 -3.48 -4.28
N THR A 28 -9.86 -4.63 -3.86
CA THR A 28 -9.33 -4.82 -2.51
C THR A 28 -7.80 -4.84 -2.54
N ILE A 29 -7.16 -4.07 -1.67
CA ILE A 29 -5.72 -4.04 -1.45
C ILE A 29 -5.42 -4.71 -0.10
N PRO A 30 -4.57 -5.73 -0.05
CA PRO A 30 -4.25 -6.43 1.18
C PRO A 30 -3.32 -5.59 2.06
N CYS A 31 -3.61 -5.58 3.36
CA CYS A 31 -2.81 -4.92 4.38
C CYS A 31 -2.61 -5.84 5.58
N TRP A 32 -1.44 -5.72 6.21
CA TRP A 32 -1.11 -6.44 7.43
C TRP A 32 -1.16 -5.51 8.63
N ASP A 33 -2.00 -5.84 9.61
CA ASP A 33 -2.04 -5.17 10.91
C ASP A 33 -0.75 -5.45 11.67
N ILE A 34 -0.09 -4.38 12.09
CA ILE A 34 1.15 -4.44 12.89
C ILE A 34 0.95 -3.83 14.28
N GLY A 35 -0.27 -3.44 14.63
CA GLY A 35 -0.61 -2.76 15.88
C GLY A 35 -0.07 -1.33 15.96
N GLU A 36 0.25 -0.90 17.18
CA GLU A 36 0.63 0.47 17.48
C GLU A 36 2.14 0.74 17.28
N VAL A 37 2.47 1.77 16.52
CA VAL A 37 3.82 2.39 16.44
C VAL A 37 3.69 3.85 16.84
N ASP A 38 4.49 4.29 17.83
CA ASP A 38 4.47 5.67 18.34
C ASP A 38 3.08 6.22 18.70
N GLY A 39 2.19 5.38 19.23
CA GLY A 39 0.82 5.79 19.60
C GLY A 39 -0.18 5.78 18.44
N ILE A 40 0.20 5.27 17.27
CA ILE A 40 -0.65 5.23 16.06
C ILE A 40 -0.86 3.77 15.65
N GLU A 41 -2.12 3.34 15.54
CA GLU A 41 -2.46 2.04 14.95
C GLU A 41 -2.08 2.03 13.46
N MET A 42 -1.24 1.07 13.06
CA MET A 42 -0.66 0.99 11.73
C MET A 42 -0.91 -0.37 11.07
N ALA A 43 -1.02 -0.33 9.75
CA ALA A 43 -1.00 -1.51 8.90
C ALA A 43 -0.08 -1.28 7.70
N ILE A 44 0.60 -2.32 7.23
CA ILE A 44 1.48 -2.26 6.07
C ILE A 44 0.70 -2.68 4.82
N GLN A 45 0.78 -1.93 3.73
CA GLN A 45 0.34 -2.40 2.42
C GLN A 45 1.22 -3.57 1.99
N ALA A 46 0.67 -4.78 2.05
CA ALA A 46 1.39 -6.03 1.84
C ALA A 46 1.71 -6.28 0.36
N ASP A 47 0.77 -5.90 -0.52
CA ASP A 47 0.87 -6.11 -1.96
C ASP A 47 -0.08 -5.14 -2.71
N GLY A 48 -0.11 -5.23 -4.03
CA GLY A 48 -1.07 -4.54 -4.88
C GLY A 48 -0.72 -3.09 -5.17
N HIS A 49 0.55 -2.70 -5.12
CA HIS A 49 1.00 -1.33 -5.38
C HIS A 49 0.65 -0.85 -6.80
N HIS A 50 0.92 -1.66 -7.82
CA HIS A 50 0.50 -1.35 -9.20
C HIS A 50 -1.03 -1.41 -9.35
N THR A 51 -1.70 -2.31 -8.63
CA THR A 51 -3.16 -2.40 -8.60
C THR A 51 -3.80 -1.14 -8.00
N LEU A 52 -3.21 -0.60 -6.93
CA LEU A 52 -3.63 0.64 -6.28
C LEU A 52 -3.45 1.83 -7.22
N ALA A 53 -2.29 1.93 -7.88
CA ALA A 53 -2.05 2.96 -8.89
C ALA A 53 -3.07 2.87 -10.03
N ALA A 54 -3.30 1.68 -10.59
CA ALA A 54 -4.29 1.45 -11.64
C ALA A 54 -5.71 1.82 -11.21
N ALA A 55 -6.11 1.46 -9.98
CA ALA A 55 -7.43 1.78 -9.46
C ALA A 55 -7.64 3.30 -9.29
N ARG A 56 -6.60 4.03 -8.85
CA ARG A 56 -6.62 5.49 -8.74
C ARG A 56 -6.78 6.16 -10.11
N GLU A 57 -6.01 5.72 -11.10
CA GLU A 57 -6.11 6.21 -12.48
C GLU A 57 -7.51 6.01 -13.07
N LEU A 58 -8.11 4.85 -12.79
CA LEU A 58 -9.46 4.52 -13.27
C LEU A 58 -10.59 5.14 -12.43
N GLY A 59 -10.29 5.75 -11.28
CA GLY A 59 -11.29 6.25 -10.34
C GLY A 59 -12.15 5.14 -9.71
N ILE A 60 -11.60 3.93 -9.59
CA ILE A 60 -12.26 2.76 -8.97
C ILE A 60 -12.17 2.88 -7.45
N GLU A 61 -13.23 2.46 -6.74
CA GLU A 61 -13.22 2.43 -5.28
C GLU A 61 -12.15 1.46 -4.76
N VAL A 62 -11.31 1.92 -3.84
CA VAL A 62 -10.29 1.08 -3.19
C VAL A 62 -10.74 0.74 -1.79
N LYS A 63 -10.71 -0.55 -1.45
CA LYS A 63 -10.92 -1.07 -0.10
C LYS A 63 -9.64 -1.68 0.41
N PHE A 64 -9.28 -1.37 1.63
CA PHE A 64 -8.13 -2.00 2.29
C PHE A 64 -8.63 -3.13 3.18
N GLU A 65 -8.17 -4.34 2.90
CA GLU A 65 -8.44 -5.51 3.72
C GLU A 65 -7.28 -5.70 4.70
N ILE A 66 -7.55 -5.38 5.96
CA ILE A 66 -6.57 -5.47 7.04
C ILE A 66 -6.76 -6.83 7.72
N ILE A 67 -5.70 -7.64 7.70
CA ILE A 67 -5.62 -8.93 8.40
C ILE A 67 -4.37 -8.96 9.27
N ASP A 68 -4.30 -9.90 10.21
CA ASP A 68 -3.09 -10.08 11.03
C ASP A 68 -1.86 -10.32 10.14
N GLU A 69 -0.74 -9.69 10.50
CA GLU A 69 0.55 -9.97 9.88
C GLU A 69 0.87 -11.49 10.00
N PRO A 70 1.28 -12.15 8.90
CA PRO A 70 1.34 -13.61 8.80
C PRO A 70 2.34 -14.29 9.74
N GLU A 71 3.38 -13.57 10.19
CA GLU A 71 4.38 -14.03 11.15
C GLU A 71 4.10 -13.53 12.57
N HIS A 72 2.98 -12.81 12.77
CA HIS A 72 2.60 -12.12 13.99
C HIS A 72 3.65 -11.14 14.50
N LEU A 73 4.42 -10.54 13.58
CA LEU A 73 5.31 -9.43 13.86
C LEU A 73 4.48 -8.17 14.14
N THR A 74 5.00 -7.31 15.01
CA THR A 74 4.32 -6.08 15.43
C THR A 74 5.28 -4.91 15.49
N GLY A 75 4.73 -3.70 15.41
CA GLY A 75 5.44 -2.44 15.55
C GLY A 75 6.64 -2.30 14.59
N GLU A 76 7.73 -1.71 15.10
CA GLU A 76 8.98 -1.52 14.35
C GLU A 76 9.58 -2.83 13.80
N THR A 77 9.40 -3.96 14.50
CA THR A 77 9.92 -5.24 14.01
C THR A 77 9.23 -5.68 12.72
N ALA A 78 7.93 -5.43 12.59
CA ALA A 78 7.22 -5.70 11.35
C ALA A 78 7.63 -4.75 10.23
N LEU A 79 7.85 -3.47 10.55
CA LEU A 79 8.34 -2.48 9.59
C LEU A 79 9.72 -2.89 9.04
N ASP A 80 10.67 -3.22 9.91
CA ASP A 80 12.00 -3.65 9.48
C ASP A 80 11.97 -4.91 8.60
N ALA A 81 11.10 -5.87 8.94
CA ALA A 81 10.99 -7.13 8.21
C ALA A 81 10.38 -6.96 6.80
N HIS A 82 9.46 -6.00 6.65
CA HIS A 82 8.68 -5.77 5.42
C HIS A 82 9.13 -4.54 4.64
N TYR A 83 10.30 -3.98 4.98
CA TYR A 83 10.91 -2.89 4.24
C TYR A 83 11.21 -3.30 2.78
N ASN A 84 10.99 -2.37 1.86
CA ASN A 84 11.21 -2.54 0.42
C ASN A 84 12.36 -1.67 -0.08
N ASP A 85 12.06 -0.51 -0.69
CA ASP A 85 13.04 0.25 -1.48
C ASP A 85 13.10 1.76 -1.16
N GLY A 86 12.27 2.27 -0.26
CA GLY A 86 12.33 3.67 0.17
C GLY A 86 11.69 3.94 1.54
N ASP A 87 11.74 5.21 1.94
CA ASP A 87 11.20 5.71 3.21
C ASP A 87 9.71 5.39 3.36
N TRP A 88 9.27 5.17 4.61
CA TRP A 88 7.87 4.85 4.88
C TRP A 88 6.98 6.07 4.61
N TYR A 89 5.86 5.84 3.93
CA TYR A 89 4.89 6.90 3.61
C TYR A 89 3.47 6.47 3.97
N ASN A 90 2.60 7.45 4.21
CA ASN A 90 1.17 7.21 4.36
C ASN A 90 0.53 6.94 2.98
N VAL A 91 0.00 5.72 2.80
CA VAL A 91 -0.57 5.27 1.52
C VAL A 91 -1.77 6.11 1.12
N GLU A 92 -2.59 6.58 2.05
CA GLU A 92 -3.83 7.32 1.74
C GLU A 92 -3.57 8.71 1.15
N THR A 93 -2.44 9.33 1.50
CA THR A 93 -2.07 10.69 1.10
C THR A 93 -0.89 10.76 0.13
N SER A 94 -0.25 9.62 -0.16
CA SER A 94 0.86 9.50 -1.11
C SER A 94 0.45 8.87 -2.43
N ASP A 95 1.21 9.15 -3.48
CA ASP A 95 1.12 8.54 -4.79
C ASP A 95 2.51 8.30 -5.40
N PRO A 96 3.07 7.08 -5.24
CA PRO A 96 4.36 6.72 -5.80
C PRO A 96 4.40 6.75 -7.33
N SER A 97 3.25 6.63 -8.03
CA SER A 97 3.20 6.63 -9.49
C SER A 97 3.60 7.96 -10.12
N ILE A 98 3.50 9.04 -9.32
CA ILE A 98 3.84 10.42 -9.69
C ILE A 98 4.88 11.05 -8.74
N ASP A 99 5.63 10.22 -7.99
CA ASP A 99 6.70 10.67 -7.09
C ASP A 99 6.22 11.69 -6.02
N SER A 100 5.03 11.46 -5.45
CA SER A 100 4.44 12.31 -4.41
C SER A 100 4.30 11.56 -3.10
N PHE A 101 5.03 11.99 -2.07
CA PHE A 101 5.08 11.27 -0.79
C PHE A 101 4.75 12.15 0.41
N ASP A 102 3.88 11.63 1.28
CA ASP A 102 3.68 12.06 2.66
C ASP A 102 4.48 11.13 3.58
N LEU A 103 5.78 11.43 3.71
CA LEU A 103 6.74 10.61 4.45
C LEU A 103 6.51 10.72 5.96
N ILE A 104 6.67 9.60 6.65
CA ILE A 104 6.49 9.49 8.11
C ILE A 104 7.82 9.33 8.84
N TRP A 105 8.82 8.63 8.25
CA TRP A 105 10.16 8.45 8.81
C TRP A 105 11.24 8.45 7.74
#